data_AF-A0AAW2M402-F1
#
_entry.id   AF-A0AAW2M402-F1
#
_cell.length_a   1.000
_cell.length_b   1.000
_cell.length_c   1.000
_cell.angle_alpha   90.00
_cell.angle_beta   90.00
_cell.angle_gamma   90.00
#
_symmetry.space_group_name_H-M   'P 1'
#
loop_
_entity.id
_entity.type
_entity.pdbx_description
1 polymer ?
#
loop_
_entity_poly.entity_id
_entity_poly.type
_entity_poly.pdbx_seq_one_letter_code
_entity_poly.pdbx_strand_id
1 'polypeptide(L)'
;MNISALLTSAGINTGVCVGAFSLYSVLRKQPNLVSVYFARKLVQEQSKHQDPFLFGKLIPSASWIVKAWEASEDELYAAGGVDAVVFLRMVVFR
;
A
#
# COMPACT_ATOMS: atom_id res chain seq x y z
N MET A 1 13.42 -2.48 -33.19
CA MET A 1 13.17 -2.59 -31.73
C MET A 1 13.28 -4.05 -31.32
N ASN A 2 14.11 -4.39 -30.34
CA ASN A 2 14.26 -5.78 -29.91
C ASN A 2 13.13 -6.12 -28.92
N ILE A 3 12.05 -6.70 -29.45
CA ILE A 3 10.86 -7.06 -28.68
C ILE A 3 11.21 -8.07 -27.57
N SER A 4 12.12 -9.00 -27.83
CA SER A 4 12.57 -9.99 -26.84
C SER A 4 13.27 -9.31 -25.67
N ALA A 5 14.18 -8.36 -25.92
CA ALA A 5 14.84 -7.61 -24.86
C ALA A 5 13.86 -6.75 -24.04
N LEU A 6 12.87 -6.14 -24.71
CA LEU A 6 11.80 -5.39 -24.04
C LEU A 6 10.98 -6.32 -23.13
N LEU A 7 10.57 -7.49 -23.63
CA LEU A 7 9.77 -8.45 -22.90
C LEU A 7 10.52 -9.02 -21.69
N THR A 8 11.80 -9.35 -21.84
CA THR A 8 12.64 -9.81 -20.73
C THR A 8 12.77 -8.73 -19.66
N SER A 9 13.02 -7.48 -20.06
CA SER A 9 13.12 -6.37 -19.11
C SER A 9 11.78 -6.09 -18.40
N ALA A 10 10.68 -6.04 -19.14
CA ALA A 10 9.34 -5.84 -18.58
C ALA A 10 8.94 -6.99 -17.65
N GLY A 11 9.28 -8.23 -18.01
CA GLY A 11 9.04 -9.42 -17.18
C GLY A 11 9.78 -9.36 -15.86
N ILE A 12 11.08 -9.02 -15.89
CA ILE A 12 11.89 -8.88 -14.66
C ILE A 12 11.33 -7.77 -13.77
N ASN A 13 11.07 -6.58 -14.31
CA ASN A 13 10.51 -5.46 -13.54
C ASN A 13 9.15 -5.82 -12.93
N THR A 14 8.27 -6.45 -13.71
CA THR A 14 6.97 -6.93 -13.20
C THR A 14 7.14 -7.94 -12.07
N GLY A 15 8.04 -8.92 -12.22
CA GLY A 15 8.30 -9.93 -11.21
C GLY A 15 8.81 -9.32 -9.89
N VAL A 16 9.76 -8.39 -9.98
CA VAL A 16 10.29 -7.66 -8.82
C VAL A 16 9.18 -6.84 -8.14
N CYS A 17 8.35 -6.13 -8.91
CA CYS A 17 7.21 -5.40 -8.40
C CYS A 17 6.26 -6.34 -7.64
N VAL A 18 5.82 -7.45 -8.25
CA VAL A 18 4.90 -8.42 -7.59
C VAL A 18 5.50 -8.97 -6.30
N GLY A 19 6.80 -9.25 -6.27
CA GLY A 19 7.52 -9.67 -5.06
C GLY A 19 7.47 -8.60 -3.96
N ALA A 20 7.78 -7.35 -4.30
CA ALA A 20 7.73 -6.22 -3.37
C ALA A 20 6.29 -5.96 -2.87
N PHE A 21 5.29 -6.02 -3.76
CA PHE A 21 3.87 -5.89 -3.42
C PHE A 21 3.41 -6.97 -2.43
N SER A 22 3.83 -8.21 -2.66
CA SER A 22 3.52 -9.35 -1.78
C SER A 22 4.16 -9.17 -0.41
N LEU A 23 5.45 -8.80 -0.38
CA LEU A 23 6.18 -8.55 0.84
C LEU A 23 5.54 -7.41 1.65
N TYR A 24 5.26 -6.26 1.02
CA TYR A 24 4.57 -5.15 1.65
C TYR A 24 3.21 -5.56 2.23
N SER A 25 2.44 -6.35 1.49
CA SER A 25 1.12 -6.82 1.90
C SER A 25 1.15 -7.70 3.17
N VAL A 26 2.24 -8.43 3.38
CA VAL A 26 2.48 -9.24 4.58
C VAL A 26 3.05 -8.39 5.73
N LEU A 27 4.10 -7.62 5.46
CA LEU A 27 4.82 -6.86 6.48
C LEU A 27 3.94 -5.80 7.15
N ARG A 28 3.09 -5.09 6.38
CA ARG A 28 2.17 -4.08 6.94
C ARG A 28 1.16 -4.64 7.94
N LYS A 29 0.90 -5.96 7.92
CA LYS A 29 -0.04 -6.61 8.83
C LYS A 29 0.65 -7.08 10.13
N GLN A 30 1.98 -7.13 10.16
CA GLN A 30 2.73 -7.63 11.32
C GLN A 30 2.73 -6.58 12.44
N PRO A 31 2.31 -6.94 13.67
CA PRO A 31 2.15 -5.97 14.76
C PRO A 31 3.45 -5.24 15.10
N ASN A 32 4.59 -5.93 14.98
CA ASN A 32 5.92 -5.37 15.23
C ASN A 32 6.33 -4.29 14.21
N LEU A 33 5.71 -4.27 13.03
CA LEU A 33 6.03 -3.35 11.94
C LEU A 33 4.95 -2.29 11.71
N VAL A 34 3.81 -2.38 12.40
CA VAL A 34 2.68 -1.43 12.24
C VAL A 34 3.12 0.01 12.50
N SER A 35 4.01 0.26 13.45
CA SER A 35 4.54 1.60 13.75
C SER A 35 5.41 2.19 12.64
N VAL A 36 5.97 1.35 11.76
CA VAL A 36 6.78 1.77 10.61
C VAL A 36 5.88 2.10 9.43
N TYR A 37 4.84 1.31 9.20
CA TYR A 37 3.96 1.44 8.04
C TYR A 37 2.79 2.41 8.25
N PHE A 38 2.40 2.70 9.49
CA PHE A 38 1.28 3.57 9.80
C PHE A 38 1.68 4.69 10.76
N ALA A 39 1.13 5.88 10.51
CA ALA A 39 1.30 7.01 11.42
C ALA A 39 0.71 6.68 12.80
N ARG A 40 1.33 7.20 13.87
CA ARG A 40 0.98 6.89 15.26
C ARG A 40 -0.52 7.04 15.59
N LYS A 41 -1.22 8.00 14.96
CA LYS A 41 -2.69 8.16 15.07
C LYS A 41 -3.46 6.94 14.55
N LEU A 42 -3.04 6.37 13.42
CA LEU A 42 -3.65 5.17 12.82
C LEU A 42 -3.33 3.91 13.63
N VAL A 43 -2.15 3.85 14.25
CA VAL A 43 -1.76 2.74 15.13
C VAL A 43 -2.67 2.64 16.36
N GLN A 44 -3.05 3.77 16.96
CA GLN A 44 -3.97 3.79 18.11
C GLN A 44 -5.37 3.28 17.74
N GLU A 45 -5.92 3.74 16.61
CA GLU A 45 -7.20 3.25 16.08
C GLU A 45 -7.15 1.74 15.79
N GLN A 46 -6.08 1.26 15.14
CA GLN A 46 -5.94 -0.14 14.75
C GLN A 46 -5.71 -1.07 15.94
N SER A 47 -5.03 -0.59 17.00
CA SER A 47 -4.76 -1.37 18.22
C SER A 47 -6.04 -1.77 18.97
N LYS A 48 -7.13 -1.00 18.87
CA LYS A 48 -8.44 -1.35 19.43
C LYS A 48 -9.14 -2.50 18.70
N HIS A 49 -8.69 -2.88 17.51
CA HIS A 49 -9.40 -3.81 16.62
C HIS A 49 -8.56 -5.02 16.20
N GLN A 50 -7.42 -5.28 16.86
CA GLN A 50 -6.57 -6.41 16.47
C GLN A 50 -7.07 -7.74 17.01
N ASP A 51 -7.57 -8.58 16.10
CA ASP A 51 -7.77 -10.00 16.34
C ASP A 51 -6.43 -10.73 16.58
N PRO A 52 -6.40 -11.72 17.50
CA PRO A 52 -5.20 -12.44 17.92
C PRO A 52 -4.65 -13.44 16.86
N PHE A 53 -5.35 -13.69 15.76
CA PHE A 53 -4.94 -14.69 14.77
C PHE A 53 -3.85 -14.17 13.81
N LEU A 54 -2.59 -14.35 14.22
CA LEU A 54 -1.38 -13.98 13.48
C LEU A 54 -1.20 -14.73 12.15
N PHE A 55 -1.73 -15.95 12.00
CA PHE A 55 -1.49 -16.79 10.82
C PHE A 55 -2.21 -16.31 9.55
N GLY A 56 -3.42 -15.73 9.67
CA GLY A 56 -4.13 -15.13 8.53
C GLY A 56 -3.43 -13.88 7.95
N LYS A 57 -2.47 -13.31 8.68
CA LYS A 57 -1.72 -12.10 8.28
C LYS A 57 -0.55 -12.39 7.33
N LEU A 58 -0.16 -13.65 7.14
CA LEU A 58 0.89 -14.06 6.19
C LEU A 58 0.38 -14.19 4.75
N ILE A 59 -0.93 -14.15 4.54
CA ILE A 59 -1.53 -14.19 3.20
C ILE A 59 -1.43 -12.79 2.59
N PRO A 60 -0.71 -12.60 1.45
CA PRO A 60 -0.71 -11.32 0.76
C PRO A 60 -2.14 -10.99 0.33
N SER A 61 -2.62 -9.79 0.68
CA SER A 61 -3.97 -9.34 0.28
C SER A 61 -3.89 -8.02 -0.46
N ALA A 62 -4.58 -7.93 -1.59
CA ALA A 62 -4.70 -6.70 -2.37
C ALA A 62 -5.77 -5.73 -1.83
N SER A 63 -6.50 -6.09 -0.76
CA SER A 63 -7.60 -5.27 -0.20
C SER A 63 -7.19 -3.85 0.20
N TRP A 64 -5.92 -3.62 0.54
CA TRP A 64 -5.42 -2.29 0.85
C TRP A 64 -5.35 -1.36 -0.37
N ILE A 65 -5.22 -1.92 -1.58
CA ILE A 65 -5.22 -1.15 -2.83
C ILE A 65 -6.62 -0.60 -3.06
N VAL A 66 -7.64 -1.45 -2.92
CA VAL A 66 -9.06 -1.04 -3.03
C VAL A 66 -9.37 0.04 -1.99
N LYS A 67 -8.99 -0.19 -0.73
CA LYS A 67 -9.19 0.79 0.34
C LYS A 67 -8.45 2.12 0.08
N ALA A 68 -7.25 2.08 -0.51
CA ALA A 68 -6.52 3.29 -0.87
C ALA A 68 -7.18 4.04 -2.04
N TRP A 69 -7.84 3.32 -2.94
CA TRP A 69 -8.59 3.90 -4.07
C TRP A 69 -9.92 4.53 -3.63
N GLU A 70 -10.55 3.98 -2.60
CA GLU A 70 -11.80 4.49 -2.03
C GLU A 70 -11.61 5.74 -1.14
N ALA A 71 -10.36 6.09 -0.80
CA ALA A 71 -10.06 7.24 0.04
C ALA A 71 -10.51 8.54 -0.64
N SER A 72 -11.26 9.36 0.08
CA SER A 72 -11.76 10.64 -0.42
C SER A 72 -10.69 11.73 -0.39
N GLU A 73 -10.86 12.79 -1.20
CA GLU A 73 -9.96 13.95 -1.15
C GLU A 73 -9.99 14.65 0.21
N ASP A 74 -11.14 14.66 0.90
CA ASP A 74 -11.28 15.23 2.25
C ASP A 74 -10.47 14.44 3.29
N GLU A 75 -10.48 13.11 3.20
CA GLU A 75 -9.65 12.25 4.04
C GLU A 75 -8.16 12.45 3.75
N LEU A 76 -7.79 12.61 2.49
CA LEU A 76 -6.42 12.89 2.07
C LEU A 76 -5.95 14.27 2.55
N TYR A 77 -6.81 15.28 2.44
CA TYR A 77 -6.56 16.62 2.97
C TYR A 77 -6.39 16.61 4.49
N ALA A 78 -7.26 15.89 5.21
CA ALA A 78 -7.17 15.78 6.66
C ALA A 78 -5.90 15.02 7.12
N ALA A 79 -5.45 14.03 6.35
CA ALA A 79 -4.28 13.22 6.68
C ALA A 79 -2.95 13.87 6.27
N GLY A 80 -2.91 14.53 5.12
CA GLY A 80 -1.67 14.96 4.45
C GLY A 80 -1.70 16.37 3.88
N GLY A 81 -2.76 17.16 4.10
CA GLY A 81 -2.83 18.56 3.68
C GLY A 81 -3.07 18.78 2.19
N VAL A 82 -2.89 20.03 1.74
CA VAL A 82 -3.11 20.45 0.35
C VAL A 82 -2.12 19.79 -0.60
N ASP A 83 -0.87 19.65 -0.18
CA ASP A 83 0.22 19.04 -0.95
C ASP A 83 -0.07 17.58 -1.29
N ALA A 84 -0.63 16.80 -0.37
CA ALA A 84 -1.06 15.43 -0.65
C ALA A 84 -2.16 15.37 -1.73
N VAL A 85 -3.16 16.25 -1.64
CA VAL A 85 -4.27 16.32 -2.61
C VAL A 85 -3.77 16.75 -3.99
N VAL A 86 -2.93 17.78 -4.05
CA VAL A 86 -2.34 18.26 -5.31
C VAL A 86 -1.45 17.17 -5.94
N PHE A 87 -0.66 16.45 -5.14
CA PHE A 87 0.13 15.33 -5.62
C PHE A 87 -0.72 14.22 -6.24
N LEU A 88 -1.80 13.81 -5.57
CA LEU A 88 -2.71 12.81 -6.13
C LEU A 88 -3.30 13.27 -7.47
N ARG A 89 -3.72 14.55 -7.57
CA ARG A 89 -4.27 15.12 -8.80
C ARG A 89 -3.27 15.14 -9.96
N MET A 90 -1.98 15.39 -9.67
CA MET A 90 -0.93 15.31 -10.69
C MET A 90 -0.77 13.89 -11.27
N VAL A 91 -1.01 12.85 -10.47
CA VAL A 91 -0.86 11.45 -10.90
C VAL A 91 -2.11 10.92 -11.59
N VAL A 92 -3.29 11.19 -11.01
CA VAL A 92 -4.55 10.62 -11.51
C VAL A 92 -5.12 11.40 -12.70
N PHE A 93 -4.65 12.64 -12.95
CA PHE A 93 -5.11 13.51 -14.05
C PHE A 93 -6.62 13.36 -14.29
N ARG A 94 -7.40 13.84 -13.32
CA ARG A 94 -8.85 13.89 -13.45
C ARG A 94 -9.29 15.15 -14.19
#